data_AF-A0A1Z1UX08-F1
#
_entry.id   AF-A0A1Z1UX08-F1
#
_cell.length_a   1.000
_cell.length_b   1.000
_cell.length_c   1.000
_cell.angle_alpha   90.00
_cell.angle_beta   90.00
_cell.angle_gamma   90.00
#
_symmetry.space_group_name_H-M   'P 1'
#
loop_
_entity.id
_entity.type
_entity.pdbx_description
1 polymer ?
#
loop_
_entity_poly.entity_id
_entity_poly.type
_entity_poly.pdbx_seq_one_letter_code
_entity_poly.pdbx_strand_id
1 'polypeptide(L)'
;MATSSNAAARRSLRPHSAPNVRENLRRERERLLARQSELEKLAGPINEVAAQLAKLDAVVESRSTAAERKIEQLVKARDKKIEKLRQEYEAKIEAAKKEAESTDSSLTAEEQAQEDSLLLDYARAIAVFAKDASVAELASVLGVSVREAKKTVEQAKQDLAAAGLVEVPSSTAAAESESGGAASEPVTVAS
;
A
#
# COMPACT_ATOMS: atom_id res chain seq x y z
N MET A 1 -5.52 39.22 -78.87
CA MET A 1 -6.17 39.74 -77.64
C MET A 1 -6.03 41.27 -77.59
N ALA A 2 -6.86 42.03 -78.32
CA ALA A 2 -6.82 43.50 -78.31
C ALA A 2 -8.17 44.15 -78.66
N THR A 3 -9.29 43.53 -78.29
CA THR A 3 -10.65 44.00 -78.66
C THR A 3 -11.32 44.86 -77.58
N SER A 4 -10.78 44.89 -76.35
CA SER A 4 -11.38 45.62 -75.23
C SER A 4 -11.21 47.14 -75.33
N SER A 5 -10.03 47.62 -75.76
CA SER A 5 -9.67 49.04 -75.85
C SER A 5 -10.53 49.80 -76.87
N ASN A 6 -10.66 49.24 -78.08
CA ASN A 6 -11.41 49.89 -79.17
C ASN A 6 -12.93 49.91 -78.90
N ALA A 7 -13.44 48.86 -78.25
CA ALA A 7 -14.84 48.79 -77.84
C ALA A 7 -15.17 49.70 -76.65
N ALA A 8 -14.20 50.01 -75.77
CA ALA A 8 -14.37 50.96 -74.68
C ALA A 8 -14.35 52.41 -75.20
N ALA A 9 -13.41 52.74 -76.10
CA ALA A 9 -13.31 54.05 -76.74
C ALA A 9 -14.56 54.43 -77.56
N ARG A 10 -15.17 53.48 -78.27
CA ARG A 10 -16.45 53.72 -78.99
C ARG A 10 -17.65 53.93 -78.09
N ARG A 11 -17.60 53.53 -76.81
CA ARG A 11 -18.69 53.70 -75.84
C ARG A 11 -18.66 55.06 -75.16
N SER A 12 -17.46 55.59 -74.90
CA SER A 12 -17.28 56.94 -74.33
C SER A 12 -17.64 58.06 -75.31
N LEU A 13 -17.70 57.78 -76.61
CA LEU A 13 -18.16 58.69 -77.66
C LEU A 13 -19.69 58.70 -77.86
N ARG A 14 -20.45 57.86 -77.16
CA ARG A 14 -21.93 57.86 -77.27
C ARG A 14 -22.51 58.97 -76.38
N PRO A 15 -23.52 59.73 -76.85
CA PRO A 15 -24.18 60.74 -76.04
C PRO A 15 -24.80 60.10 -74.78
N HIS A 16 -24.61 60.76 -73.63
CA HIS A 16 -25.13 60.34 -72.32
C HIS A 16 -26.65 60.55 -72.23
N SER A 17 -27.41 59.76 -72.99
CA SER A 17 -28.87 59.73 -72.92
C SER A 17 -29.33 58.72 -71.85
N ALA A 18 -30.51 58.96 -71.27
CA ALA A 18 -31.13 58.06 -70.28
C ALA A 18 -31.15 56.56 -70.69
N PRO A 19 -31.44 56.16 -71.94
CA PRO A 19 -31.36 54.76 -72.35
C PRO A 19 -29.92 54.21 -72.39
N ASN A 20 -28.94 54.99 -72.85
CA ASN A 20 -27.54 54.55 -72.92
C ASN A 20 -26.93 54.31 -71.54
N VAL A 21 -27.26 55.15 -70.55
CA VAL A 21 -26.82 54.99 -69.15
C VAL A 21 -27.44 53.72 -68.54
N ARG A 22 -28.74 53.49 -68.75
CA ARG A 22 -29.43 52.28 -68.26
C ARG A 22 -28.82 51.00 -68.83
N GLU A 23 -28.50 50.98 -70.12
CA GLU A 23 -27.85 49.82 -70.74
C GLU A 23 -26.42 49.60 -70.23
N ASN A 24 -25.65 50.66 -70.01
CA ASN A 24 -24.30 50.53 -69.45
C ASN A 24 -24.35 49.97 -68.02
N LEU A 25 -25.25 50.47 -67.18
CA LEU A 25 -25.49 49.93 -65.84
C LEU A 25 -25.93 48.46 -65.88
N ARG A 26 -26.78 48.08 -66.85
CA ARG A 26 -27.18 46.68 -67.03
C ARG A 26 -25.98 45.79 -67.37
N ARG A 27 -25.13 46.21 -68.31
CA ARG A 27 -23.92 45.45 -68.70
C ARG A 27 -22.89 45.39 -67.59
N GLU A 28 -22.75 46.43 -66.78
CA GLU A 28 -21.89 46.42 -65.59
C GLU A 28 -22.40 45.44 -64.54
N ARG A 29 -23.70 45.42 -64.26
CA ARG A 29 -24.32 44.41 -63.39
C ARG A 29 -24.10 42.99 -63.91
N GLU A 30 -24.28 42.75 -65.21
CA GLU A 30 -24.03 41.45 -65.82
C GLU A 30 -22.56 41.01 -65.66
N ARG A 31 -21.59 41.93 -65.78
CA ARG A 31 -20.16 41.63 -65.54
C ARG A 31 -19.86 41.32 -64.07
N LEU A 32 -20.48 42.05 -63.14
CA LEU A 32 -20.31 41.80 -61.71
C LEU A 32 -20.88 40.43 -61.32
N LEU A 33 -22.06 40.08 -61.82
CA LEU A 33 -22.67 38.77 -61.61
C LEU A 33 -21.81 37.64 -62.22
N ALA A 34 -21.26 37.85 -63.43
CA ALA A 34 -20.36 36.89 -64.04
C ALA A 34 -19.09 36.67 -63.18
N ARG A 35 -18.46 37.75 -62.72
CA ARG A 35 -17.31 37.67 -61.80
C ARG A 35 -17.67 37.00 -60.48
N GLN A 36 -18.83 37.29 -59.92
CA GLN A 36 -19.29 36.63 -58.70
C GLN A 36 -19.44 35.12 -58.92
N SER A 37 -20.04 34.70 -60.04
CA SER A 37 -20.17 33.28 -60.36
C SER A 37 -18.82 32.59 -60.60
N GLU A 38 -17.82 33.30 -61.14
CA GLU A 38 -16.45 32.80 -61.29
C GLU A 38 -15.77 32.65 -59.93
N LEU A 39 -15.93 33.62 -59.03
CA LEU A 39 -15.41 33.56 -57.68
C LEU A 39 -16.06 32.43 -56.86
N GLU A 40 -17.37 32.23 -56.98
CA GLU A 40 -18.07 31.13 -56.32
C GLU A 40 -17.57 29.76 -56.81
N LYS A 41 -17.30 29.62 -58.12
CA LYS A 41 -16.69 28.39 -58.67
C LYS A 41 -15.28 28.15 -58.14
N LEU A 42 -14.48 29.20 -57.99
CA LEU A 42 -13.13 29.09 -57.41
C LEU A 42 -13.16 28.84 -55.90
N ALA A 43 -14.15 29.38 -55.19
CA ALA A 43 -14.33 29.20 -53.76
C ALA A 43 -14.86 27.80 -53.39
N GLY A 44 -15.62 27.15 -54.27
CA GLY A 44 -16.18 25.81 -54.04
C GLY A 44 -15.15 24.80 -53.53
N PRO A 45 -14.05 24.53 -54.27
CA PRO A 45 -12.99 23.64 -53.83
C PRO A 45 -12.32 24.05 -52.51
N ILE A 46 -12.17 25.37 -52.27
CA ILE A 46 -11.58 25.89 -51.02
C ILE A 46 -12.50 25.56 -49.84
N ASN A 47 -13.80 25.77 -49.99
CA ASN A 47 -14.79 25.49 -48.95
C ASN A 47 -14.91 23.98 -48.69
N GLU A 48 -14.81 23.15 -49.72
CA GLU A 48 -14.79 21.69 -49.57
C GLU A 48 -13.58 21.22 -48.77
N VAL A 49 -12.37 21.72 -49.09
CA VAL A 49 -11.16 21.41 -48.33
C VAL A 49 -11.25 21.95 -46.90
N ALA A 50 -11.76 23.17 -46.69
CA ALA A 50 -11.98 23.72 -45.35
C ALA A 50 -12.94 22.86 -44.52
N ALA A 51 -14.01 22.34 -45.12
CA ALA A 51 -14.93 21.43 -44.46
C ALA A 51 -14.27 20.07 -44.12
N GLN A 52 -13.36 19.58 -44.97
CA GLN A 52 -12.58 18.36 -44.69
C GLN A 52 -11.58 18.57 -43.55
N LEU A 53 -10.90 19.72 -43.51
CA LEU A 53 -9.99 20.09 -42.43
C LEU A 53 -10.73 20.21 -41.09
N ALA A 54 -11.88 20.90 -41.07
CA ALA A 54 -12.69 21.00 -39.86
C ALA A 54 -13.15 19.63 -39.32
N LYS A 55 -13.44 18.67 -40.21
CA LYS A 55 -13.74 17.29 -39.79
C LYS A 55 -12.52 16.58 -39.22
N LEU A 56 -11.33 16.79 -39.78
CA LEU A 56 -10.10 16.22 -39.24
C LEU A 56 -9.77 16.79 -37.87
N ASP A 57 -9.91 18.10 -37.68
CA ASP A 57 -9.69 18.76 -36.39
C ASP A 57 -10.64 18.19 -35.32
N ALA A 58 -11.93 18.06 -35.63
CA ALA A 58 -12.89 17.44 -34.72
C ALA A 58 -12.53 15.98 -34.37
N VAL A 59 -12.03 15.20 -35.33
CA VAL A 59 -11.56 13.83 -35.07
C VAL A 59 -10.33 13.84 -34.16
N VAL A 60 -9.38 14.74 -34.39
CA VAL A 60 -8.18 14.87 -33.56
C VAL A 60 -8.53 15.27 -32.13
N GLU A 61 -9.39 16.29 -31.96
CA GLU A 61 -9.89 16.72 -30.65
C GLU A 61 -10.66 15.61 -29.93
N SER A 62 -11.49 14.84 -30.65
CA SER A 62 -12.20 13.71 -30.05
C SER A 62 -11.24 12.61 -29.57
N ARG A 63 -10.15 12.37 -30.30
CA ARG A 63 -9.14 11.38 -29.94
C ARG A 63 -8.29 11.83 -28.75
N SER A 64 -7.85 13.08 -28.72
CA SER A 64 -7.07 13.63 -27.60
C SER A 64 -7.90 13.61 -26.31
N THR A 65 -9.14 14.12 -26.36
CA THR A 65 -10.02 14.14 -25.19
C THR A 65 -10.40 12.73 -24.71
N ALA A 66 -10.59 11.77 -25.61
CA ALA A 66 -10.82 10.38 -25.23
C ALA A 66 -9.59 9.74 -24.56
N ALA A 67 -8.38 10.02 -25.05
CA ALA A 67 -7.13 9.55 -24.46
C ALA A 67 -6.92 10.16 -23.06
N GLU A 68 -7.12 11.46 -22.92
CA GLU A 68 -7.03 12.19 -21.64
C GLU A 68 -7.99 11.61 -20.60
N ARG A 69 -9.27 11.41 -20.97
CA ARG A 69 -10.26 10.78 -20.08
C ARG A 69 -9.83 9.38 -19.63
N LYS A 70 -9.24 8.59 -20.54
CA LYS A 70 -8.74 7.25 -20.20
C LYS A 70 -7.56 7.32 -19.23
N ILE A 71 -6.64 8.26 -19.43
CA ILE A 71 -5.51 8.50 -18.53
C ILE A 71 -6.04 8.89 -17.13
N GLU A 72 -6.96 9.84 -17.05
CA GLU A 72 -7.56 10.25 -15.78
C GLU A 72 -8.25 9.10 -15.04
N GLN A 73 -8.98 8.23 -15.75
CA GLN A 73 -9.62 7.06 -15.16
C GLN A 73 -8.58 6.08 -14.59
N LEU A 74 -7.49 5.82 -15.32
CA LEU A 74 -6.42 4.94 -14.87
C LEU A 74 -5.69 5.52 -13.65
N VAL A 75 -5.44 6.83 -13.63
CA VAL A 75 -4.85 7.54 -12.49
C VAL A 75 -5.74 7.41 -11.26
N LYS A 76 -7.04 7.72 -11.38
CA LYS A 76 -8.01 7.57 -10.28
C LYS A 76 -8.10 6.13 -9.78
N ALA A 77 -8.07 5.15 -10.68
CA ALA A 77 -8.10 3.73 -10.31
C ALA A 77 -6.82 3.28 -9.59
N ARG A 78 -5.65 3.74 -10.05
CA ARG A 78 -4.36 3.50 -9.39
C ARG A 78 -4.35 4.09 -7.98
N ASP A 79 -4.74 5.35 -7.84
CA ASP A 79 -4.68 6.06 -6.56
C ASP A 79 -5.61 5.42 -5.53
N LYS A 80 -6.82 5.04 -5.93
CA LYS A 80 -7.73 4.25 -5.07
C LYS A 80 -7.14 2.91 -4.63
N LYS A 81 -6.40 2.22 -5.50
CA LYS A 81 -5.73 0.95 -5.13
C LYS A 81 -4.60 1.19 -4.15
N ILE A 82 -3.81 2.25 -4.33
CA ILE A 82 -2.73 2.62 -3.43
C ILE A 82 -3.29 2.98 -2.04
N GLU A 83 -4.38 3.76 -1.98
CA GLU A 83 -5.04 4.11 -0.72
C GLU A 83 -5.55 2.88 0.03
N LYS A 84 -6.21 1.94 -0.68
CA LYS A 84 -6.66 0.68 -0.08
C LYS A 84 -5.49 -0.14 0.47
N LEU A 85 -4.43 -0.30 -0.32
CA LEU A 85 -3.25 -1.04 0.14
C LEU A 85 -2.63 -0.38 1.37
N ARG A 86 -2.53 0.96 1.40
CA ARG A 86 -2.03 1.68 2.58
C ARG A 86 -2.86 1.39 3.81
N GLN A 87 -4.19 1.51 3.71
CA GLN A 87 -5.11 1.20 4.81
C GLN A 87 -5.00 -0.26 5.27
N GLU A 88 -4.91 -1.21 4.34
CA GLU A 88 -4.75 -2.63 4.65
C GLU A 88 -3.42 -2.91 5.37
N TYR A 89 -2.32 -2.31 4.94
CA TYR A 89 -1.02 -2.48 5.58
C TYR A 89 -0.92 -1.74 6.91
N GLU A 90 -1.51 -0.56 7.04
CA GLU A 90 -1.64 0.15 8.32
C GLU A 90 -2.40 -0.72 9.34
N ALA A 91 -3.54 -1.29 8.94
CA ALA A 91 -4.30 -2.20 9.78
C ALA A 91 -3.51 -3.47 10.15
N LYS A 92 -2.76 -4.06 9.21
CA LYS A 92 -1.89 -5.21 9.49
C LYS A 92 -0.75 -4.87 10.45
N ILE A 93 -0.15 -3.69 10.31
CA ILE A 93 0.90 -3.21 11.22
C ILE A 93 0.32 -2.99 12.62
N GLU A 94 -0.86 -2.38 12.73
CA GLU A 94 -1.54 -2.21 14.02
C GLU A 94 -1.92 -3.55 14.67
N ALA A 95 -2.39 -4.52 13.89
CA ALA A 95 -2.67 -5.87 14.39
C ALA A 95 -1.39 -6.55 14.88
N ALA A 96 -0.32 -6.53 14.09
CA ALA A 96 0.97 -7.09 14.47
C ALA A 96 1.56 -6.42 15.72
N LYS A 97 1.38 -5.10 15.89
CA LYS A 97 1.79 -4.39 17.10
C LYS A 97 1.02 -4.85 18.32
N LYS A 98 -0.30 -5.02 18.22
CA LYS A 98 -1.14 -5.53 19.33
C LYS A 98 -0.77 -6.96 19.69
N GLU A 99 -0.50 -7.80 18.69
CA GLU A 99 -0.01 -9.16 18.91
C GLU A 99 1.35 -9.14 19.61
N ALA A 100 2.32 -8.34 19.13
CA ALA A 100 3.63 -8.20 19.76
C ALA A 100 3.51 -7.68 21.21
N GLU A 101 2.71 -6.64 21.47
CA GLU A 101 2.45 -6.13 22.82
C GLU A 101 1.84 -7.18 23.75
N SER A 102 1.02 -8.10 23.22
CA SER A 102 0.46 -9.20 24.00
C SER A 102 1.46 -10.32 24.31
N THR A 103 2.55 -10.42 23.54
CA THR A 103 3.58 -11.46 23.71
C THR A 103 4.87 -10.96 24.35
N ASP A 104 5.16 -9.66 24.35
CA ASP A 104 6.50 -9.12 24.61
C ASP A 104 6.91 -8.97 26.09
N SER A 105 6.07 -9.27 27.08
CA SER A 105 6.53 -9.11 28.48
C SER A 105 5.80 -9.87 29.58
N SER A 106 4.66 -10.50 29.32
CA SER A 106 3.99 -11.33 30.31
C SER A 106 4.25 -12.81 30.01
N LEU A 107 4.79 -13.54 30.98
CA LEU A 107 4.66 -14.99 31.02
C LEU A 107 3.21 -15.35 30.73
N THR A 108 2.99 -16.31 29.84
CA THR A 108 1.64 -16.84 29.61
C THR A 108 1.07 -17.36 30.94
N ALA A 109 -0.25 -17.42 31.09
CA ALA A 109 -0.86 -17.89 32.34
C ALA A 109 -0.39 -19.31 32.72
N GLU A 110 -0.06 -20.15 31.73
CA GLU A 110 0.52 -21.47 31.93
C GLU A 110 1.96 -21.41 32.43
N GLU A 111 2.80 -20.54 31.86
CA GLU A 111 4.17 -20.33 32.31
C GLU A 111 4.22 -19.70 33.73
N GLN A 112 3.30 -18.78 34.06
CA GLN A 112 3.16 -18.23 35.41
C GLN A 112 2.78 -19.32 36.41
N ALA A 113 1.81 -20.17 36.09
CA ALA A 113 1.42 -21.28 36.94
C ALA A 113 2.56 -22.30 37.14
N GLN A 114 3.36 -22.55 36.09
CA GLN A 114 4.55 -23.39 36.17
C GLN A 114 5.63 -22.75 37.05
N GLU A 115 5.92 -21.46 36.88
CA GLU A 115 6.86 -20.73 37.73
C GLU A 115 6.43 -20.78 39.20
N ASP A 116 5.17 -20.49 39.51
CA ASP A 116 4.61 -20.57 40.86
C ASP A 116 4.77 -21.98 41.44
N SER A 117 4.51 -23.03 40.65
CA SER A 117 4.68 -24.42 41.09
C SER A 117 6.15 -24.76 41.41
N LEU A 118 7.08 -24.29 40.57
CA LEU A 118 8.51 -24.50 40.76
C LEU A 118 9.04 -23.72 41.97
N LEU A 119 8.55 -22.51 42.20
CA LEU A 119 8.87 -21.72 43.38
C LEU A 119 8.39 -22.41 44.66
N LEU A 120 7.19 -23.01 44.64
CA LEU A 120 6.69 -23.80 45.77
C LEU A 120 7.51 -25.07 45.99
N ASP A 121 7.87 -25.81 44.94
CA ASP A 121 8.69 -27.00 45.08
C ASP A 121 10.12 -26.67 45.54
N TYR A 122 10.67 -25.53 45.10
CA TYR A 122 11.93 -25.00 45.60
C TYR A 122 11.85 -24.63 47.09
N ALA A 123 10.77 -23.97 47.52
CA ALA A 123 10.53 -23.66 48.93
C ALA A 123 10.40 -24.94 49.78
N ARG A 124 9.72 -25.99 49.28
CA ARG A 124 9.66 -27.31 49.92
C ARG A 124 11.04 -27.93 50.07
N ALA A 125 11.84 -27.93 49.01
CA ALA A 125 13.19 -28.49 49.02
C ALA A 125 14.08 -27.77 50.04
N ILE A 126 14.01 -26.43 50.12
CA ILE A 126 14.70 -25.63 51.14
C ILE A 126 14.22 -26.00 52.55
N ALA A 127 12.91 -26.13 52.76
CA ALA A 127 12.36 -26.45 54.07
C ALA A 127 12.76 -27.86 54.55
N VAL A 128 12.79 -28.84 53.65
CA VAL A 128 13.28 -30.21 53.93
C VAL A 128 14.78 -30.19 54.21
N PHE A 129 15.57 -29.54 53.35
CA PHE A 129 17.02 -29.42 53.56
C PHE A 129 17.35 -28.75 54.91
N ALA A 130 16.62 -27.70 55.28
CA ALA A 130 16.82 -26.99 56.53
C ALA A 130 16.41 -27.78 57.79
N LYS A 131 15.69 -28.90 57.64
CA LYS A 131 15.40 -29.85 58.73
C LYS A 131 16.53 -30.86 58.91
N ASP A 132 17.08 -31.34 57.81
CA ASP A 132 18.03 -32.47 57.80
C ASP A 132 19.50 -32.00 57.80
N ALA A 133 19.76 -30.75 57.44
CA ALA A 133 21.09 -30.16 57.32
C ALA A 133 21.18 -28.76 57.94
N SER A 134 22.40 -28.28 58.17
CA SER A 134 22.67 -26.98 58.78
C SER A 134 22.54 -25.83 57.77
N VAL A 135 22.21 -24.62 58.27
CA VAL A 135 22.11 -23.43 57.42
C VAL A 135 23.45 -23.04 56.77
N ALA A 136 24.58 -23.48 57.33
CA ALA A 136 25.90 -23.29 56.73
C ALA A 136 26.12 -24.18 55.50
N GLU A 137 25.59 -25.42 55.53
CA GLU A 137 25.60 -26.32 54.37
C GLU A 137 24.65 -25.81 53.28
N LEU A 138 23.47 -25.30 53.66
CA LEU A 138 22.54 -24.68 52.71
C LEU A 138 23.16 -23.46 52.04
N ALA A 139 23.89 -22.64 52.81
CA ALA A 139 24.65 -21.51 52.28
C ALA A 139 25.71 -21.96 51.25
N SER A 140 26.39 -23.08 51.51
CA SER A 140 27.37 -23.64 50.57
C SER A 140 26.73 -24.18 49.28
N VAL A 141 25.57 -24.82 49.38
CA VAL A 141 24.82 -25.39 48.24
C VAL A 141 24.28 -24.27 47.34
N LEU A 142 23.76 -23.20 47.94
CA LEU A 142 23.21 -22.05 47.22
C LEU A 142 24.28 -21.01 46.82
N GLY A 143 25.53 -21.17 47.28
CA GLY A 143 26.62 -20.23 46.99
C GLY A 143 26.43 -18.84 47.61
N VAL A 144 25.67 -18.72 48.70
CA VAL A 144 25.32 -17.45 49.38
C VAL A 144 25.88 -17.39 50.79
N SER A 145 25.80 -16.22 51.43
CA SER A 145 26.22 -16.09 52.83
C SER A 145 25.25 -16.83 53.77
N VAL A 146 25.74 -17.25 54.94
CA VAL A 146 24.90 -17.89 55.98
C VAL A 146 23.74 -16.99 56.41
N ARG A 147 23.89 -15.65 56.34
CA ARG A 147 22.81 -14.71 56.66
C ARG A 147 21.72 -14.71 55.59
N GLU A 148 22.09 -14.81 54.32
CA GLU A 148 21.14 -14.91 53.21
C GLU A 148 20.45 -16.27 53.21
N ALA A 149 21.19 -17.35 53.46
CA ALA A 149 20.63 -18.70 53.63
C ALA A 149 19.60 -18.78 54.77
N LYS A 150 19.80 -18.06 55.88
CA LYS A 150 18.78 -17.96 56.94
C LYS A 150 17.52 -17.26 56.44
N LYS A 151 17.68 -16.16 55.69
CA LYS A 151 16.55 -15.41 55.11
C LYS A 151 15.78 -16.25 54.09
N THR A 152 16.46 -17.00 53.23
CA THR A 152 15.80 -17.87 52.24
C THR A 152 15.03 -19.00 52.90
N VAL A 153 15.52 -19.57 54.00
CA VAL A 153 14.76 -20.56 54.80
C VAL A 153 13.52 -19.95 55.45
N GLU A 154 13.63 -18.73 55.99
CA GLU A 154 12.48 -18.02 56.56
C GLU A 154 11.44 -17.68 55.49
N GLN A 155 11.89 -17.22 54.33
CA GLN A 155 11.04 -16.89 53.19
C GLN A 155 10.35 -18.15 52.63
N ALA A 156 11.08 -19.24 52.42
CA ALA A 156 10.50 -20.52 51.99
C ALA A 156 9.41 -21.02 52.96
N LYS A 157 9.61 -20.87 54.28
CA LYS A 157 8.58 -21.22 55.27
C LYS A 157 7.35 -20.32 55.19
N GLN A 158 7.54 -19.02 54.92
CA GLN A 158 6.44 -18.08 54.72
C GLN A 158 5.67 -18.38 53.44
N ASP A 159 6.36 -18.70 52.35
CA ASP A 159 5.75 -19.03 51.06
C ASP A 159 4.91 -20.31 51.15
N LEU A 160 5.41 -21.35 51.84
CA LEU A 160 4.65 -22.58 52.11
C LEU A 160 3.44 -22.36 53.03
N ALA A 161 3.59 -21.51 54.04
CA ALA A 161 2.48 -21.15 54.92
C ALA A 161 1.41 -20.35 54.19
N ALA A 162 1.80 -19.42 53.32
CA ALA A 162 0.90 -18.63 52.47
C ALA A 162 0.13 -19.52 51.47
N ALA A 163 0.78 -20.56 50.93
CA ALA A 163 0.15 -21.56 50.06
C ALA A 163 -0.71 -22.60 50.81
N GLY A 164 -0.83 -22.51 52.14
CA GLY A 164 -1.61 -23.45 52.96
C GLY A 164 -1.01 -24.86 53.03
N LEU A 165 0.24 -25.03 52.61
CA LEU A 165 0.96 -26.30 52.55
C LEU A 165 1.78 -26.49 53.84
N VAL A 166 1.09 -26.81 54.93
CA VAL A 166 1.76 -27.27 56.16
C VAL A 166 2.10 -28.76 56.01
N GLU A 167 3.39 -28.99 55.76
CA GLU A 167 4.19 -30.22 55.90
C GLU A 167 3.46 -31.58 55.92
N VAL A 168 3.54 -32.31 54.79
CA VAL A 168 3.44 -33.77 54.78
C VAL A 168 4.87 -34.34 54.74
N PRO A 169 5.30 -35.18 55.70
CA PRO A 169 6.57 -35.87 55.59
C PRO A 169 6.45 -37.03 54.59
N SER A 170 7.17 -36.95 53.48
CA SER A 170 7.44 -38.12 52.63
C SER A 170 8.75 -38.74 53.08
N SER A 171 8.64 -39.86 53.82
CA SER A 171 9.73 -40.73 54.22
C SER A 171 10.10 -41.70 53.09
N THR A 172 11.41 -41.88 52.90
CA THR A 172 12.13 -43.07 52.35
C THR A 172 11.93 -43.41 50.87
N ALA A 173 12.94 -43.81 50.07
CA ALA A 173 14.37 -44.03 50.25
C ALA A 173 15.05 -44.08 48.87
N ALA A 174 16.35 -43.80 48.85
CA ALA A 174 17.24 -43.93 47.71
C ALA A 174 17.36 -45.39 47.20
N ALA A 175 17.53 -45.52 45.88
CA ALA A 175 18.26 -46.62 45.27
C ALA A 175 19.06 -46.06 44.08
N GLU A 176 20.36 -45.85 44.32
CA GLU A 176 21.36 -45.72 43.28
C GLU A 176 21.47 -47.04 42.48
N SER A 177 21.68 -46.92 41.18
CA SER A 177 22.52 -47.85 40.41
C SER A 177 23.01 -47.14 39.16
N GLU A 178 24.22 -46.62 39.24
CA GLU A 178 25.09 -46.48 38.07
C GLU A 178 25.38 -47.89 37.49
N SER A 179 25.33 -48.04 36.16
CA SER A 179 26.44 -48.60 35.38
C SER A 179 26.07 -48.78 33.90
N GLY A 180 27.07 -48.52 33.04
CA GLY A 180 27.24 -49.29 31.82
C GLY A 180 26.91 -48.54 30.53
N GLY A 181 27.94 -47.95 29.92
CA GLY A 181 27.87 -47.29 28.63
C GLY A 181 27.62 -48.23 27.44
N ALA A 182 27.31 -47.62 26.30
CA ALA A 182 27.91 -47.96 25.01
C ALA A 182 27.53 -46.88 23.99
N ALA A 183 28.55 -46.41 23.29
CA ALA A 183 28.44 -45.54 22.13
C ALA A 183 27.75 -46.24 20.95
N SER A 184 26.89 -45.51 20.23
CA SER A 184 26.97 -45.41 18.76
C SER A 184 26.01 -44.32 18.24
N GLU A 185 26.56 -43.19 17.82
CA GLU A 185 26.03 -42.50 16.62
C GLU A 185 26.53 -43.26 15.36
N PRO A 186 26.16 -42.86 14.13
CA PRO A 186 24.83 -42.58 13.58
C PRO A 186 24.57 -43.44 12.33
N VAL A 187 23.31 -43.63 11.91
CA VAL A 187 23.02 -44.22 10.59
C VAL A 187 22.21 -43.24 9.75
N THR A 188 22.83 -42.86 8.65
CA THR A 188 22.36 -42.12 7.48
C THR A 188 21.43 -42.96 6.60
N VAL A 189 20.98 -42.34 5.49
CA VAL A 189 20.32 -42.88 4.28
C VAL A 189 18.79 -42.66 4.30
N ALA A 190 18.25 -41.60 3.68
CA ALA A 190 18.18 -41.22 2.25
C ALA A 190 16.98 -41.83 1.50
N SER A 191 16.14 -40.97 0.91
CA SER A 191 15.93 -40.83 -0.54
C SER A 191 14.97 -39.70 -0.85
#